data_AF-A0A8C9Q3Q2-F1
#
_entry.id   AF-A0A8C9Q3Q2-F1
#
_cell.length_a   1.000
_cell.length_b   1.000
_cell.length_c   1.000
_cell.angle_alpha   90.00
_cell.angle_beta   90.00
_cell.angle_gamma   90.00
#
_symmetry.space_group_name_H-M   'P 1'
#
loop_
_entity.id
_entity.type
_entity.pdbx_description
1 polymer ?
#
loop_
_entity_poly.entity_id
_entity_poly.type
_entity_poly.pdbx_seq_one_letter_code
_entity_poly.pdbx_strand_id
1 'polypeptide(L)'
;MPSASCDTLLDDIEDIVSQEDSKPQDRHSSRRQVVPKVRRRNTQMFPEENSPPSDSTIPGIQKIWIRTWGCSHNNSDGEYMAGQLAAYGYKITENASDADLWLLNSCTVKNPAEDHFRNSIKKAQEENKKVVLAGCVPQAQPRQDYLKGLSIIGVQQIDRVVEVVEETIKGHSVRLLGQKKDNGKRLGGARLDLPKIRKNPLIEIISINTGCLNACTYCKTKHARGNLASYPIDELVDRAKQSFQEGVCEIWLTSEDTGAYGRDIGTDLPSLLWRLVEVIPEGAMLRLGMTNPPYILEHLEEMAKILHHPRVYSFLHIPVQSASDSVLMAMKREYCVADFRRVVDFLKEKVPGITIATDIICGFPGETDEDFQETVKLVEQYKFPSLFINQFYPRPGTPAAKLEQVPAQVKKHRTKDLSRVFHSYSPYDHKIGERQQVLVTEESFDSKFYVAHNRFYEQVLVPKNPPFMGKMVEVDIYESGKHFMKGQPVSDAKVFTPSISRPLAKGEVSGLAQVNIHCCPCTQHVKVSPFFPVYWSLKNEQTGDSLSISIFYFC
;
A
#
# COMPACT_ATOMS: atom_id res chain seq x y z
N MET A 1 -19.64 -25.95 58.07
CA MET A 1 -20.16 -25.09 59.16
C MET A 1 -19.89 -23.65 58.78
N PRO A 2 -20.87 -22.77 58.98
CA PRO A 2 -21.59 -22.08 57.90
C PRO A 2 -21.32 -20.56 57.95
N SER A 3 -21.84 -19.69 57.10
CA SER A 3 -23.23 -19.46 56.64
C SER A 3 -23.21 -18.34 55.58
N ALA A 4 -24.16 -18.11 54.66
CA ALA A 4 -25.46 -18.67 54.26
C ALA A 4 -25.85 -17.88 52.96
N SER A 5 -26.12 -18.54 51.82
CA SER A 5 -27.45 -18.87 51.23
C SER A 5 -28.32 -17.62 50.90
N CYS A 6 -28.62 -17.34 49.61
CA CYS A 6 -29.82 -17.76 48.84
C CYS A 6 -31.11 -17.05 49.33
N ASP A 7 -32.14 -16.65 48.58
CA ASP A 7 -32.67 -16.99 47.25
C ASP A 7 -33.91 -16.06 47.02
N THR A 8 -34.11 -15.49 45.82
CA THR A 8 -35.23 -15.68 44.86
C THR A 8 -36.68 -15.21 45.16
N LEU A 9 -37.23 -14.50 44.13
CA LEU A 9 -38.60 -14.51 43.52
C LEU A 9 -39.83 -13.79 44.15
N LEU A 10 -40.48 -12.97 43.29
CA LEU A 10 -41.93 -12.78 42.93
C LEU A 10 -43.00 -13.03 44.04
N ASP A 11 -44.09 -12.28 44.24
CA ASP A 11 -45.06 -11.55 43.39
C ASP A 11 -45.96 -10.63 44.29
N ASP A 12 -46.93 -9.93 43.68
CA ASP A 12 -48.21 -9.37 44.24
C ASP A 12 -48.35 -7.87 44.60
N ILE A 13 -48.75 -7.09 43.57
CA ILE A 13 -50.03 -6.39 43.34
C ILE A 13 -50.85 -5.76 44.52
N GLU A 14 -51.31 -4.51 44.23
CA GLU A 14 -52.38 -3.68 44.87
C GLU A 14 -52.07 -3.10 46.26
N ASP A 15 -52.19 -1.78 46.54
CA ASP A 15 -53.36 -0.96 46.24
C ASP A 15 -53.14 0.57 46.47
N ILE A 16 -54.06 1.37 45.93
CA ILE A 16 -54.42 2.78 46.22
C ILE A 16 -53.81 3.90 45.33
N VAL A 17 -54.52 4.10 44.22
CA VAL A 17 -54.68 5.34 43.44
C VAL A 17 -55.54 6.34 44.22
N SER A 18 -55.12 7.61 44.30
CA SER A 18 -55.94 8.73 44.77
C SER A 18 -56.85 9.28 43.67
N GLN A 19 -58.09 9.58 44.04
CA GLN A 19 -59.17 10.07 43.20
C GLN A 19 -58.86 11.47 42.66
N GLU A 20 -58.52 11.60 41.36
CA GLU A 20 -58.88 12.73 40.47
C GLU A 20 -58.42 12.56 39.00
N ASP A 21 -58.25 11.33 38.51
CA ASP A 21 -57.91 11.10 37.09
C ASP A 21 -59.13 11.13 36.16
N SER A 22 -59.08 12.05 35.20
CA SER A 22 -60.06 12.20 34.11
C SER A 22 -59.67 11.30 32.92
N LYS A 23 -60.59 10.45 32.45
CA LYS A 23 -60.34 9.45 31.39
C LYS A 23 -60.20 10.04 29.98
N PRO A 24 -59.38 9.41 29.10
CA PRO A 24 -59.13 9.87 27.73
C PRO A 24 -60.18 9.30 26.77
N GLN A 25 -61.25 10.04 26.53
CA GLN A 25 -62.05 10.06 25.29
C GLN A 25 -63.31 10.84 25.58
N ASP A 26 -63.22 12.16 25.46
CA ASP A 26 -64.36 12.91 24.99
C ASP A 26 -63.91 14.23 24.36
N ARG A 27 -64.41 14.43 23.14
CA ARG A 27 -64.61 15.72 22.47
C ARG A 27 -63.42 16.32 21.72
N HIS A 28 -63.15 15.65 20.60
CA HIS A 28 -63.02 16.34 19.31
C HIS A 28 -64.10 17.43 19.17
N SER A 29 -63.72 18.71 19.15
CA SER A 29 -64.21 19.71 18.19
C SER A 29 -63.61 21.09 18.44
N SER A 30 -63.40 21.80 17.32
CA SER A 30 -63.15 23.23 17.16
C SER A 30 -61.69 23.73 17.12
N ARG A 31 -61.17 23.78 15.88
CA ARG A 31 -60.14 24.72 15.41
C ARG A 31 -60.61 26.18 15.61
N ARG A 32 -59.71 27.08 16.00
CA ARG A 32 -59.21 28.22 15.19
C ARG A 32 -58.43 29.26 16.02
N GLN A 33 -57.26 29.64 15.50
CA GLN A 33 -56.52 30.89 15.67
C GLN A 33 -56.41 31.50 17.08
N VAL A 34 -55.22 31.34 17.69
CA VAL A 34 -54.73 32.28 18.72
C VAL A 34 -53.34 32.72 18.30
N VAL A 35 -53.21 34.00 17.92
CA VAL A 35 -51.94 34.68 17.69
C VAL A 35 -51.51 35.34 19.01
N PRO A 36 -50.41 34.93 19.65
CA PRO A 36 -49.94 35.64 20.84
C PRO A 36 -49.15 36.88 20.42
N LYS A 37 -49.71 38.06 20.71
CA LYS A 37 -49.00 39.35 20.65
C LYS A 37 -47.84 39.38 21.63
N VAL A 38 -46.69 39.87 21.15
CA VAL A 38 -45.49 40.14 21.95
C VAL A 38 -45.80 41.13 23.07
N ARG A 39 -45.57 40.72 24.32
CA ARG A 39 -45.56 41.59 25.50
C ARG A 39 -44.13 41.64 26.04
N ARG A 40 -43.45 42.78 25.85
CA ARG A 40 -42.16 43.06 26.49
C ARG A 40 -42.36 43.18 28.00
N ARG A 41 -41.61 42.39 28.77
CA ARG A 41 -41.38 42.60 30.20
C ARG A 41 -39.88 42.55 30.48
N ASN A 42 -39.43 43.52 31.27
CA ASN A 42 -38.04 43.84 31.58
C ASN A 42 -37.25 42.68 32.21
N THR A 43 -36.07 42.47 31.63
CA THR A 43 -34.75 42.26 32.26
C THR A 43 -34.71 41.40 33.54
N GLN A 44 -34.51 40.09 33.36
CA GLN A 44 -33.61 39.33 34.22
C GLN A 44 -32.37 38.99 33.40
N MET A 45 -31.20 39.39 33.90
CA MET A 45 -29.91 39.00 33.35
C MET A 45 -29.73 37.50 33.54
N PHE A 46 -29.90 36.75 32.45
CA PHE A 46 -29.33 35.41 32.33
C PHE A 46 -27.90 35.56 31.80
N PRO A 47 -26.95 34.70 32.22
CA PRO A 47 -25.57 34.76 31.74
C PRO A 47 -25.55 34.61 30.22
N GLU A 48 -24.63 35.29 29.55
CA GLU A 48 -24.40 35.14 28.12
C GLU A 48 -24.05 33.68 27.77
N GLU A 49 -25.03 32.90 27.33
CA GLU A 49 -24.81 31.76 26.44
C GLU A 49 -24.60 32.31 25.02
N ASN A 50 -23.44 32.90 24.79
CA ASN A 50 -22.96 33.25 23.45
C ASN A 50 -21.78 32.34 23.09
N SER A 51 -22.11 31.11 22.73
CA SER A 51 -21.42 30.39 21.66
C SER A 51 -22.30 29.19 21.28
N PRO A 52 -22.72 29.03 20.01
CA PRO A 52 -23.23 27.74 19.56
C PRO A 52 -22.16 26.68 19.86
N PRO A 53 -22.53 25.41 20.14
CA PRO A 53 -21.54 24.37 20.38
C PRO A 53 -20.57 24.37 19.20
N SER A 54 -19.29 24.61 19.49
CA SER A 54 -18.21 24.72 18.50
C SER A 54 -17.91 23.41 17.76
N ASP A 55 -18.69 22.36 18.00
CA ASP A 55 -18.50 21.02 17.44
C ASP A 55 -19.28 20.80 16.14
N SER A 56 -19.50 21.85 15.35
CA SER A 56 -19.81 21.68 13.93
C SER A 56 -18.54 21.24 13.21
N THR A 57 -18.13 19.98 13.42
CA THR A 57 -17.05 19.36 12.66
C THR A 57 -17.57 19.15 11.25
N ILE A 58 -17.28 20.09 10.35
CA ILE A 58 -17.61 19.94 8.94
C ILE A 58 -16.74 18.77 8.42
N PRO A 59 -17.36 17.68 7.93
CA PRO A 59 -16.63 16.58 7.29
C PRO A 59 -15.72 17.09 6.17
N GLY A 60 -14.51 16.53 6.05
CA GLY A 60 -13.63 16.78 4.91
C GLY A 60 -12.73 18.02 4.99
N ILE A 61 -12.81 18.89 6.01
CA ILE A 61 -11.90 20.05 6.11
C ILE A 61 -10.60 19.75 6.88
N GLN A 62 -10.55 18.60 7.58
CA GLN A 62 -9.43 18.24 8.45
C GLN A 62 -8.18 17.90 7.64
N LYS A 63 -7.01 18.13 8.26
CA LYS A 63 -5.72 17.74 7.70
C LYS A 63 -5.37 16.32 8.11
N ILE A 64 -5.06 15.48 7.13
CA ILE A 64 -4.67 14.09 7.36
C ILE A 64 -3.20 13.92 7.02
N TRP A 65 -2.43 13.41 7.97
CA TRP A 65 -1.07 12.96 7.72
C TRP A 65 -1.06 11.46 7.51
N ILE A 66 -0.55 11.01 6.37
CA ILE A 66 -0.47 9.60 6.02
C ILE A 66 0.98 9.16 6.06
N ARG A 67 1.28 8.15 6.86
CA ARG A 67 2.62 7.57 6.93
C ARG A 67 2.56 6.08 6.63
N THR A 68 3.26 5.70 5.57
CA THR A 68 3.37 4.30 5.14
C THR A 68 4.78 3.77 5.33
N TRP A 69 4.91 2.59 5.91
CA TRP A 69 6.16 1.84 5.98
C TRP A 69 6.05 0.49 5.29
N GLY A 70 7.15 0.00 4.72
CA GLY A 70 7.26 -1.38 4.23
C GLY A 70 7.52 -1.53 2.73
N CYS A 71 6.74 -2.41 2.08
CA CYS A 71 6.91 -2.81 0.68
C CYS A 71 6.15 -1.90 -0.30
N SER A 72 6.41 -2.08 -1.60
CA SER A 72 5.74 -1.37 -2.70
C SER A 72 4.23 -1.58 -2.71
N HIS A 73 3.73 -2.80 -2.47
CA HIS A 73 2.29 -3.05 -2.32
C HIS A 73 1.68 -2.20 -1.21
N ASN A 74 2.34 -2.13 -0.04
CA ASN A 74 1.84 -1.30 1.07
C ASN A 74 1.89 0.19 0.74
N ASN A 75 2.90 0.65 0.00
CA ASN A 75 2.95 2.03 -0.50
C ASN A 75 1.78 2.32 -1.44
N SER A 76 1.48 1.44 -2.41
CA SER A 76 0.31 1.57 -3.29
C SER A 76 -1.00 1.67 -2.51
N ASP A 77 -1.19 0.84 -1.47
CA ASP A 77 -2.38 0.92 -0.60
C ASP A 77 -2.47 2.29 0.08
N GLY A 78 -1.34 2.85 0.51
CA GLY A 78 -1.26 4.20 1.07
C GLY A 78 -1.64 5.30 0.07
N GLU A 79 -1.22 5.15 -1.20
CA GLU A 79 -1.55 6.10 -2.28
C GLU A 79 -3.04 6.07 -2.62
N TYR A 80 -3.67 4.89 -2.65
CA TYR A 80 -5.13 4.75 -2.81
C TYR A 80 -5.89 5.37 -1.64
N MET A 81 -5.42 5.17 -0.40
CA MET A 81 -6.06 5.78 0.77
C MET A 81 -5.95 7.31 0.71
N ALA A 82 -4.79 7.84 0.34
CA ALA A 82 -4.58 9.28 0.17
C ALA A 82 -5.48 9.88 -0.93
N GLY A 83 -5.56 9.21 -2.08
CA GLY A 83 -6.37 9.67 -3.21
C GLY A 83 -7.86 9.71 -2.90
N GLN A 84 -8.39 8.69 -2.22
CA GLN A 84 -9.80 8.68 -1.81
C GLN A 84 -10.13 9.77 -0.79
N LEU A 85 -9.27 9.98 0.20
CA LEU A 85 -9.45 11.04 1.19
C LEU A 85 -9.41 12.42 0.54
N ALA A 86 -8.45 12.66 -0.36
CA ALA A 86 -8.35 13.91 -1.10
C ALA A 86 -9.54 14.13 -2.05
N ALA A 87 -9.98 13.09 -2.76
CA ALA A 87 -11.16 13.16 -3.63
C ALA A 87 -12.46 13.47 -2.85
N TYR A 88 -12.53 13.03 -1.59
CA TYR A 88 -13.65 13.37 -0.70
C TYR A 88 -13.59 14.81 -0.17
N GLY A 89 -12.40 15.42 -0.12
CA GLY A 89 -12.20 16.82 0.28
C GLY A 89 -11.10 17.04 1.33
N TYR A 90 -10.60 15.97 1.96
CA TYR A 90 -9.58 16.08 3.00
C TYR A 90 -8.26 16.62 2.48
N LYS A 91 -7.60 17.45 3.30
CA LYS A 91 -6.27 17.98 2.96
C LYS A 91 -5.17 17.03 3.42
N ILE A 92 -4.51 16.37 2.47
CA ILE A 92 -3.33 15.56 2.78
C ILE A 92 -2.13 16.48 3.07
N THR A 93 -1.50 16.31 4.22
CA THR A 93 -0.34 17.10 4.66
C THR A 93 0.92 16.24 4.76
N GLU A 94 2.09 16.83 4.51
CA GLU A 94 3.39 16.20 4.75
C GLU A 94 3.88 16.40 6.20
N ASN A 95 3.34 17.41 6.89
CA ASN A 95 3.70 17.73 8.26
C ASN A 95 2.77 17.01 9.26
N ALA A 96 3.35 16.16 10.10
CA ALA A 96 2.65 15.38 11.10
C ALA A 96 2.06 16.25 12.24
N SER A 97 2.75 17.33 12.62
CA SER A 97 2.30 18.20 13.74
C SER A 97 0.99 18.91 13.42
N ASP A 98 0.81 19.29 12.16
CA ASP A 98 -0.31 20.12 11.70
C ASP A 98 -1.53 19.29 11.33
N ALA A 99 -1.45 17.96 11.43
CA ALA A 99 -2.54 17.06 11.11
C ALA A 99 -3.49 16.88 12.28
N ASP A 100 -4.78 16.80 11.98
CA ASP A 100 -5.84 16.49 12.95
C ASP A 100 -5.95 14.96 13.16
N LEU A 101 -5.63 14.19 12.11
CA LEU A 101 -5.67 12.74 12.11
C LEU A 101 -4.41 12.14 11.46
N TRP A 102 -3.88 11.09 12.10
CA TRP A 102 -2.79 10.29 11.57
C TRP A 102 -3.32 8.97 11.01
N LEU A 103 -3.09 8.73 9.73
CA LEU A 103 -3.32 7.44 9.10
C LEU A 103 -1.97 6.71 8.98
N LEU A 104 -1.81 5.67 9.79
CA LEU A 104 -0.57 4.92 9.90
C LEU A 104 -0.71 3.58 9.18
N ASN A 105 -0.01 3.41 8.06
CA ASN A 105 -0.07 2.22 7.23
C ASN A 105 1.21 1.38 7.35
N SER A 106 1.09 0.12 7.80
CA SER A 106 2.25 -0.70 8.20
C SER A 106 2.35 -2.04 7.47
N CYS A 107 3.57 -2.56 7.36
CA CYS A 107 3.85 -3.82 6.69
C CYS A 107 4.42 -4.84 7.68
N THR A 108 4.04 -6.12 7.54
CA THR A 108 4.53 -7.22 8.39
C THR A 108 5.85 -7.82 7.91
N VAL A 109 6.39 -7.38 6.77
CA VAL A 109 7.55 -8.04 6.13
C VAL A 109 8.87 -7.64 6.82
N LYS A 110 9.01 -6.40 7.28
CA LYS A 110 10.24 -5.85 7.86
C LYS A 110 10.03 -5.46 9.33
N ASN A 111 10.79 -6.03 10.26
CA ASN A 111 10.63 -5.74 11.69
C ASN A 111 10.81 -4.26 12.06
N PRO A 112 11.81 -3.53 11.54
CA PRO A 112 11.93 -2.10 11.81
C PRO A 112 10.66 -1.33 11.43
N ALA A 113 9.93 -1.75 10.39
CA ALA A 113 8.67 -1.11 10.02
C ALA A 113 7.59 -1.31 11.09
N GLU A 114 7.50 -2.48 11.72
CA GLU A 114 6.57 -2.77 12.81
C GLU A 114 6.93 -1.98 14.09
N ASP A 115 8.23 -1.82 14.38
CA ASP A 115 8.71 -1.02 15.50
C ASP A 115 8.43 0.48 15.31
N HIS A 116 8.73 1.03 14.13
CA HIS A 116 8.41 2.43 13.80
C HIS A 116 6.91 2.70 13.85
N PHE A 117 6.10 1.75 13.38
CA PHE A 117 4.65 1.82 13.45
C PHE A 117 4.16 1.91 14.90
N ARG A 118 4.60 0.99 15.76
CA ARG A 118 4.26 0.98 17.20
C ARG A 118 4.67 2.28 17.90
N ASN A 119 5.88 2.76 17.64
CA ASN A 119 6.37 4.00 18.23
C ASN A 119 5.56 5.23 17.75
N SER A 120 5.13 5.23 16.48
CA SER A 120 4.31 6.32 15.93
C SER A 120 2.90 6.33 16.51
N ILE A 121 2.32 5.17 16.80
CA ILE A 121 1.02 5.07 17.51
C ILE A 121 1.13 5.72 18.89
N LYS A 122 2.15 5.33 19.66
CA LYS A 122 2.37 5.87 21.00
C LYS A 122 2.53 7.39 20.96
N LYS A 123 3.36 7.90 20.04
CA LYS A 123 3.55 9.34 19.84
C LYS A 123 2.25 10.06 19.48
N ALA A 124 1.45 9.49 18.58
CA ALA A 124 0.17 10.09 18.19
C ALA A 124 -0.80 10.20 19.38
N GLN A 125 -0.84 9.17 20.24
CA GLN A 125 -1.66 9.17 21.45
C GLN A 125 -1.17 10.20 22.48
N GLU A 126 0.15 10.35 22.65
CA GLU A 126 0.77 11.37 23.51
C GLU A 126 0.45 12.80 23.02
N GLU A 127 0.38 13.00 21.70
CA GLU A 127 0.00 14.27 21.06
C GLU A 127 -1.52 14.46 20.93
N ASN A 128 -2.34 13.57 21.51
CA ASN A 128 -3.80 13.56 21.44
C ASN A 128 -4.36 13.65 20.01
N LYS A 129 -3.66 13.05 19.04
CA LYS A 129 -4.09 12.95 17.64
C LYS A 129 -5.12 11.85 17.47
N LYS A 130 -6.07 12.04 16.56
CA LYS A 130 -6.93 10.93 16.10
C LYS A 130 -6.07 9.96 15.28
N VAL A 131 -6.29 8.65 15.41
CA VAL A 131 -5.44 7.64 14.78
C VAL A 131 -6.27 6.59 14.06
N VAL A 132 -5.96 6.38 12.79
CA VAL A 132 -6.45 5.27 11.98
C VAL A 132 -5.27 4.38 11.58
N LEU A 133 -5.40 3.09 11.81
CA LEU A 133 -4.37 2.11 11.52
C LEU A 133 -4.73 1.31 10.28
N ALA A 134 -3.77 1.12 9.39
CA ALA A 134 -3.94 0.35 8.17
C ALA A 134 -2.77 -0.60 7.91
N GLY A 135 -2.94 -1.46 6.93
CA GLY A 135 -1.89 -2.34 6.42
C GLY A 135 -1.83 -3.71 7.09
N CYS A 136 -0.76 -4.43 6.79
CA CYS A 136 -0.62 -5.84 7.13
C CYS A 136 -0.52 -6.12 8.63
N VAL A 137 0.09 -5.23 9.43
CA VAL A 137 0.30 -5.49 10.87
C VAL A 137 -1.04 -5.54 11.62
N PRO A 138 -1.89 -4.50 11.56
CA PRO A 138 -3.17 -4.56 12.26
C PRO A 138 -4.11 -5.63 11.70
N GLN A 139 -3.98 -6.02 10.43
CA GLN A 139 -4.73 -7.12 9.83
C GLN A 139 -4.27 -8.50 10.32
N ALA A 140 -2.96 -8.76 10.38
CA ALA A 140 -2.42 -10.06 10.77
C ALA A 140 -2.41 -10.26 12.29
N GLN A 141 -2.35 -9.18 13.07
CA GLN A 141 -2.22 -9.20 14.53
C GLN A 141 -3.21 -8.24 15.21
N PRO A 142 -4.52 -8.34 14.97
CA PRO A 142 -5.51 -7.35 15.42
C PRO A 142 -5.67 -7.29 16.95
N ARG A 143 -5.19 -8.28 17.70
CA ARG A 143 -5.38 -8.38 19.15
C ARG A 143 -4.22 -7.83 19.98
N GLN A 144 -3.22 -7.22 19.34
CA GLN A 144 -2.09 -6.60 20.05
C GLN A 144 -2.58 -5.44 20.94
N ASP A 145 -2.03 -5.32 22.14
CA ASP A 145 -2.50 -4.37 23.15
C ASP A 145 -2.42 -2.92 22.70
N TYR A 146 -1.36 -2.54 21.99
CA TYR A 146 -1.15 -1.19 21.47
C TYR A 146 -2.11 -0.80 20.33
N LEU A 147 -2.95 -1.73 19.84
CA LEU A 147 -3.99 -1.48 18.84
C LEU A 147 -5.38 -1.31 19.46
N LYS A 148 -5.54 -1.56 20.76
CA LYS A 148 -6.85 -1.54 21.43
C LYS A 148 -7.45 -0.13 21.41
N GLY A 149 -8.75 -0.07 21.13
CA GLY A 149 -9.51 1.20 21.08
C GLY A 149 -9.26 2.05 19.82
N LEU A 150 -8.33 1.69 18.96
CA LEU A 150 -8.02 2.45 17.74
C LEU A 150 -8.81 1.94 16.54
N SER A 151 -9.12 2.85 15.62
CA SER A 151 -9.76 2.52 14.35
C SER A 151 -8.78 1.78 13.43
N ILE A 152 -9.29 0.78 12.71
CA ILE A 152 -8.49 -0.09 11.85
C ILE A 152 -9.16 -0.31 10.49
N ILE A 153 -8.36 -0.19 9.44
CA ILE A 153 -8.71 -0.53 8.06
C ILE A 153 -7.85 -1.73 7.62
N GLY A 154 -8.53 -2.81 7.27
CA GLY A 154 -7.94 -4.01 6.73
C GLY A 154 -7.46 -3.83 5.29
N VAL A 155 -6.47 -4.63 4.89
CA VAL A 155 -5.81 -4.53 3.57
C VAL A 155 -6.76 -4.73 2.38
N GLN A 156 -7.91 -5.37 2.58
CA GLN A 156 -8.93 -5.59 1.54
C GLN A 156 -10.08 -4.57 1.59
N GLN A 157 -10.07 -3.64 2.54
CA GLN A 157 -11.16 -2.67 2.77
C GLN A 157 -10.67 -1.22 2.70
N ILE A 158 -9.52 -0.99 2.05
CA ILE A 158 -8.94 0.36 1.89
C ILE A 158 -9.85 1.30 1.07
N ASP A 159 -10.82 0.76 0.34
CA ASP A 159 -11.86 1.53 -0.37
C ASP A 159 -12.91 2.16 0.58
N ARG A 160 -12.89 1.78 1.86
CA ARG A 160 -13.76 2.35 2.92
C ARG A 160 -12.99 3.27 3.86
N VAL A 161 -11.82 3.77 3.43
CA VAL A 161 -10.97 4.63 4.26
C VAL A 161 -11.69 5.89 4.72
N VAL A 162 -12.50 6.51 3.85
CA VAL A 162 -13.25 7.73 4.16
C VAL A 162 -14.22 7.49 5.32
N GLU A 163 -14.98 6.40 5.27
CA GLU A 163 -15.92 6.02 6.35
C GLU A 163 -15.20 5.86 7.69
N VAL A 164 -14.08 5.14 7.72
CA VAL A 164 -13.34 4.92 8.96
C VAL A 164 -12.75 6.21 9.50
N VAL A 165 -12.24 7.09 8.63
CA VAL A 165 -11.71 8.40 9.03
C VAL A 165 -12.82 9.29 9.61
N GLU A 166 -13.97 9.39 8.95
CA GLU A 166 -15.13 10.15 9.42
C GLU A 166 -15.57 9.72 10.82
N GLU A 167 -15.77 8.41 11.02
CA GLU A 167 -16.19 7.88 12.32
C GLU A 167 -15.12 8.09 13.39
N THR A 168 -13.84 8.01 13.03
CA THR A 168 -12.74 8.27 13.96
C THR A 168 -12.69 9.74 14.41
N ILE A 169 -12.94 10.67 13.48
CA ILE A 169 -13.01 12.10 13.78
C ILE A 169 -14.16 12.39 14.75
N LYS A 170 -15.33 11.76 14.54
CA LYS A 170 -16.49 11.81 15.46
C LYS A 170 -16.23 11.18 16.84
N GLY A 171 -15.08 10.52 17.03
CA GLY A 171 -14.70 9.89 18.29
C GLY A 171 -15.10 8.43 18.42
N HIS A 172 -15.63 7.81 17.35
CA HIS A 172 -15.93 6.39 17.32
C HIS A 172 -14.67 5.58 16.98
N SER A 173 -14.68 4.30 17.36
CA SER A 173 -13.65 3.33 17.00
C SER A 173 -14.23 2.32 16.02
N VAL A 174 -13.73 2.29 14.79
CA VAL A 174 -14.24 1.40 13.73
C VAL A 174 -13.18 0.42 13.30
N ARG A 175 -13.53 -0.86 13.23
CA ARG A 175 -12.59 -1.93 12.83
C ARG A 175 -13.12 -2.72 11.65
N LEU A 176 -12.62 -2.40 10.46
CA LEU A 176 -12.95 -3.09 9.21
C LEU A 176 -11.84 -4.11 8.89
N LEU A 177 -12.04 -5.37 9.27
CA LEU A 177 -11.06 -6.46 9.08
C LEU A 177 -11.60 -7.63 8.24
N GLY A 178 -12.77 -7.44 7.63
CA GLY A 178 -13.48 -8.44 6.84
C GLY A 178 -12.77 -8.75 5.52
N GLN A 179 -13.01 -9.96 5.02
CA GLN A 179 -12.57 -10.35 3.68
C GLN A 179 -13.63 -9.97 2.65
N LYS A 180 -13.21 -9.41 1.52
CA LYS A 180 -14.11 -9.15 0.39
C LYS A 180 -14.26 -10.39 -0.48
N LYS A 181 -15.50 -10.69 -0.82
CA LYS A 181 -15.88 -11.71 -1.80
C LYS A 181 -16.91 -11.13 -2.75
N ASP A 182 -16.80 -11.44 -4.02
CA ASP A 182 -17.83 -11.18 -5.03
C ASP A 182 -18.25 -12.51 -5.64
N ASN A 183 -19.56 -12.80 -5.61
CA ASN A 183 -20.13 -14.08 -6.06
C ASN A 183 -19.37 -15.32 -5.53
N GLY A 184 -18.90 -15.25 -4.28
CA GLY A 184 -18.12 -16.32 -3.63
C GLY A 184 -16.63 -16.37 -3.99
N LYS A 185 -16.18 -15.63 -5.02
CA LYS A 185 -14.76 -15.51 -5.39
C LYS A 185 -14.08 -14.39 -4.62
N ARG A 186 -12.80 -14.58 -4.29
CA ARG A 186 -11.99 -13.52 -3.67
C ARG A 186 -11.60 -12.51 -4.73
N LEU A 187 -11.72 -11.23 -4.38
CA LEU A 187 -11.28 -10.13 -5.24
C LEU A 187 -9.79 -9.86 -5.05
N GLY A 188 -9.14 -9.32 -6.08
CA GLY A 188 -7.71 -8.93 -6.06
C GLY A 188 -7.36 -7.84 -5.05
N GLY A 189 -8.35 -7.29 -4.35
CA GLY A 189 -8.20 -6.21 -3.38
C GLY A 189 -9.20 -5.09 -3.67
N ALA A 190 -8.76 -3.85 -3.46
CA ALA A 190 -9.54 -2.67 -3.82
C ALA A 190 -9.48 -2.42 -5.34
N ARG A 191 -10.52 -1.81 -5.92
CA ARG A 191 -10.58 -1.60 -7.37
C ARG A 191 -9.40 -0.75 -7.84
N LEU A 192 -8.85 -1.09 -9.01
CA LEU A 192 -7.68 -0.39 -9.57
C LEU A 192 -8.00 1.01 -10.10
N ASP A 193 -9.27 1.30 -10.35
CA ASP A 193 -9.76 2.62 -10.80
C ASP A 193 -10.00 3.61 -9.65
N LEU A 194 -9.70 3.21 -8.41
CA LEU A 194 -9.77 4.12 -7.27
C LEU A 194 -8.77 5.27 -7.40
N PRO A 195 -9.12 6.46 -6.91
CA PRO A 195 -8.24 7.61 -6.96
C PRO A 195 -6.95 7.38 -6.16
N LYS A 196 -5.84 7.91 -6.65
CA LYS A 196 -4.51 7.82 -6.01
C LYS A 196 -3.86 9.18 -5.88
N ILE A 197 -3.12 9.41 -4.78
CA ILE A 197 -2.07 10.42 -4.75
C ILE A 197 -0.73 9.69 -4.77
N ARG A 198 0.00 9.80 -5.87
CA ARG A 198 1.33 9.19 -6.01
C ARG A 198 2.34 9.92 -5.15
N LYS A 199 3.21 9.18 -4.46
CA LYS A 199 4.35 9.78 -3.76
C LYS A 199 5.38 10.35 -4.75
N ASN A 200 5.61 9.62 -5.83
CA ASN A 200 6.40 10.08 -6.97
C ASN A 200 5.47 10.18 -8.20
N PRO A 201 5.17 11.39 -8.71
CA PRO A 201 4.28 11.55 -9.86
C PRO A 201 4.75 10.85 -11.15
N LEU A 202 6.03 10.50 -11.24
CA LEU A 202 6.64 9.83 -12.40
C LEU A 202 6.52 8.30 -12.36
N ILE A 203 6.13 7.73 -11.22
CA ILE A 203 6.12 6.28 -10.99
C ILE A 203 4.73 5.82 -10.54
N GLU A 204 4.13 4.88 -11.26
CA GLU A 204 2.93 4.16 -10.80
C GLU A 204 3.30 2.81 -10.21
N ILE A 205 2.78 2.50 -9.02
CA ILE A 205 2.86 1.16 -8.44
C ILE A 205 1.53 0.43 -8.68
N ILE A 206 1.55 -0.66 -9.45
CA ILE A 206 0.37 -1.49 -9.73
C ILE A 206 0.51 -2.83 -9.02
N SER A 207 -0.41 -3.10 -8.10
CA SER A 207 -0.55 -4.43 -7.49
C SER A 207 -1.31 -5.34 -8.45
N ILE A 208 -0.68 -6.43 -8.92
CA ILE A 208 -1.29 -7.33 -9.92
C ILE A 208 -2.17 -8.40 -9.29
N ASN A 209 -1.98 -8.66 -7.99
CA ASN A 209 -2.79 -9.56 -7.18
C ASN A 209 -2.62 -9.23 -5.70
N THR A 210 -3.53 -9.73 -4.86
CA THR A 210 -3.33 -9.79 -3.41
C THR A 210 -3.17 -11.23 -2.94
N GLY A 211 -2.43 -11.42 -1.86
CA GLY A 211 -2.27 -12.71 -1.22
C GLY A 211 -1.22 -13.59 -1.90
N CYS A 212 -0.99 -14.75 -1.33
CA CYS A 212 0.08 -15.65 -1.77
C CYS A 212 -0.37 -17.12 -1.71
N LEU A 213 0.16 -17.95 -2.62
CA LEU A 213 -0.04 -19.39 -2.60
C LEU A 213 0.86 -20.08 -1.57
N ASN A 214 2.09 -19.58 -1.39
CA ASN A 214 3.11 -20.16 -0.52
C ASN A 214 2.67 -20.30 0.96
N ALA A 215 3.28 -21.25 1.66
CA ALA A 215 3.03 -21.56 3.08
C ALA A 215 4.31 -21.48 3.94
N CYS A 216 5.18 -20.51 3.66
CA CYS A 216 6.47 -20.36 4.32
C CYS A 216 6.32 -20.26 5.85
N THR A 217 7.13 -20.99 6.60
CA THR A 217 6.99 -21.17 8.06
C THR A 217 7.23 -19.91 8.88
N TYR A 218 7.79 -18.85 8.27
CA TYR A 218 8.13 -17.59 8.92
C TYR A 218 7.30 -16.39 8.44
N CYS A 219 6.55 -16.54 7.36
CA CYS A 219 5.94 -15.42 6.66
C CYS A 219 4.55 -15.09 7.22
N LYS A 220 4.27 -13.80 7.49
CA LYS A 220 2.94 -13.33 7.92
C LYS A 220 2.04 -12.86 6.80
N THR A 221 2.52 -12.87 5.56
CA THR A 221 1.80 -12.39 4.40
C THR A 221 0.43 -13.05 4.23
N LYS A 222 0.34 -14.39 4.33
CA LYS A 222 -0.93 -15.11 4.18
C LYS A 222 -1.94 -14.77 5.28
N HIS A 223 -1.45 -14.49 6.49
CA HIS A 223 -2.30 -14.01 7.60
C HIS A 223 -2.83 -12.60 7.35
N ALA A 224 -2.05 -11.74 6.67
CA ALA A 224 -2.48 -10.39 6.34
C ALA A 224 -3.37 -10.33 5.10
N ARG A 225 -2.92 -10.89 3.98
CA ARG A 225 -3.51 -10.68 2.65
C ARG A 225 -4.29 -11.89 2.10
N GLY A 226 -4.26 -13.03 2.79
CA GLY A 226 -4.98 -14.24 2.40
C GLY A 226 -4.28 -15.05 1.29
N ASN A 227 -5.06 -15.92 0.63
CA ASN A 227 -4.58 -16.63 -0.56
C ASN A 227 -4.62 -15.71 -1.79
N LEU A 228 -3.88 -16.11 -2.82
CA LEU A 228 -3.88 -15.48 -4.13
C LEU A 228 -5.29 -15.14 -4.62
N ALA A 229 -5.46 -13.87 -5.02
CA ALA A 229 -6.57 -13.37 -5.79
C ALA A 229 -6.01 -12.34 -6.80
N SER A 230 -6.09 -12.64 -8.09
CA SER A 230 -5.51 -11.84 -9.16
C SER A 230 -6.51 -10.87 -9.79
N TYR A 231 -6.04 -9.71 -10.26
CA TYR A 231 -6.84 -8.84 -11.11
C TYR A 231 -6.86 -9.37 -12.56
N PRO A 232 -7.97 -9.19 -13.31
CA PRO A 232 -7.99 -9.45 -14.74
C PRO A 232 -6.94 -8.61 -15.49
N ILE A 233 -6.40 -9.16 -16.59
CA ILE A 233 -5.37 -8.50 -17.40
C ILE A 233 -5.85 -7.14 -17.91
N ASP A 234 -7.08 -7.06 -18.41
CA ASP A 234 -7.58 -5.83 -19.02
C ASP A 234 -7.69 -4.68 -18.01
N GLU A 235 -8.07 -4.95 -16.75
CA GLU A 235 -8.05 -3.93 -15.69
C GLU A 235 -6.63 -3.40 -15.40
N LEU A 236 -5.64 -4.29 -15.39
CA LEU A 236 -4.23 -3.93 -15.19
C LEU A 236 -3.69 -3.10 -16.36
N VAL A 237 -4.03 -3.49 -17.59
CA VAL A 237 -3.66 -2.79 -18.81
C VAL A 237 -4.31 -1.41 -18.87
N ASP A 238 -5.59 -1.29 -18.50
CA ASP A 238 -6.28 0.00 -18.49
C ASP A 238 -5.74 0.94 -17.42
N ARG A 239 -5.38 0.41 -16.23
CA ARG A 239 -4.68 1.20 -15.20
C ARG A 239 -3.30 1.68 -15.69
N ALA A 240 -2.57 0.84 -16.42
CA ALA A 240 -1.28 1.22 -17.01
C ALA A 240 -1.44 2.35 -18.04
N LYS A 241 -2.40 2.22 -18.97
CA LYS A 241 -2.71 3.27 -19.97
C LYS A 241 -3.07 4.60 -19.30
N GLN A 242 -3.95 4.56 -18.30
CA GLN A 242 -4.34 5.75 -17.56
C GLN A 242 -3.12 6.41 -16.90
N SER A 243 -2.24 5.62 -16.30
CA SER A 243 -1.03 6.15 -15.65
C SER A 243 -0.10 6.86 -16.64
N PHE A 244 0.11 6.29 -17.84
CA PHE A 244 0.89 6.96 -18.89
C PHE A 244 0.22 8.24 -19.42
N GLN A 245 -1.11 8.28 -19.49
CA GLN A 245 -1.87 9.50 -19.82
C GLN A 245 -1.78 10.58 -18.73
N GLU A 246 -1.43 10.20 -17.50
CA GLU A 246 -1.17 11.11 -16.38
C GLU A 246 0.32 11.50 -16.24
N GLY A 247 1.14 11.14 -17.24
CA GLY A 247 2.54 11.55 -17.35
C GLY A 247 3.54 10.69 -16.59
N VAL A 248 3.12 9.54 -16.09
CA VAL A 248 4.03 8.51 -15.52
C VAL A 248 4.99 8.04 -16.61
N CYS A 249 6.26 7.83 -16.26
CA CYS A 249 7.27 7.26 -17.17
C CYS A 249 7.79 5.90 -16.71
N GLU A 250 7.38 5.44 -15.52
CA GLU A 250 7.81 4.16 -14.96
C GLU A 250 6.65 3.44 -14.24
N ILE A 251 6.45 2.16 -14.54
CA ILE A 251 5.48 1.30 -13.82
C ILE A 251 6.24 0.26 -12.99
N TRP A 252 5.88 0.15 -11.71
CA TRP A 252 6.32 -0.92 -10.83
C TRP A 252 5.20 -1.93 -10.63
N LEU A 253 5.37 -3.13 -11.16
CA LEU A 253 4.48 -4.24 -10.80
C LEU A 253 4.86 -4.79 -9.44
N THR A 254 3.87 -4.96 -8.58
CA THR A 254 4.07 -5.52 -7.25
C THR A 254 3.07 -6.61 -6.93
N SER A 255 3.51 -7.54 -6.10
CA SER A 255 2.74 -8.62 -5.54
C SER A 255 3.51 -9.17 -4.34
N GLU A 256 2.85 -10.01 -3.55
CA GLU A 256 3.52 -10.92 -2.62
C GLU A 256 4.43 -11.92 -3.34
N ASP A 257 4.08 -12.28 -4.57
CA ASP A 257 4.85 -13.12 -5.49
C ASP A 257 4.32 -12.92 -6.91
N THR A 258 5.04 -12.16 -7.75
CA THR A 258 4.54 -11.84 -9.08
C THR A 258 4.45 -13.08 -9.98
N GLY A 259 5.31 -14.07 -9.77
CA GLY A 259 5.29 -15.31 -10.55
C GLY A 259 4.00 -16.13 -10.36
N ALA A 260 3.31 -15.94 -9.24
CA ALA A 260 2.06 -16.64 -8.96
C ALA A 260 0.84 -16.05 -9.69
N TYR A 261 0.98 -14.88 -10.32
CA TYR A 261 -0.13 -14.18 -10.97
C TYR A 261 -0.87 -15.06 -11.97
N GLY A 262 -2.20 -14.95 -11.98
CA GLY A 262 -3.06 -15.53 -13.01
C GLY A 262 -3.48 -16.98 -12.76
N ARG A 263 -2.78 -17.73 -11.88
CA ARG A 263 -3.08 -19.15 -11.59
C ARG A 263 -4.50 -19.39 -11.08
N ASP A 264 -5.08 -18.42 -10.37
CA ASP A 264 -6.43 -18.48 -9.82
C ASP A 264 -7.52 -18.06 -10.82
N ILE A 265 -7.16 -17.46 -11.96
CA ILE A 265 -8.07 -16.95 -12.98
C ILE A 265 -7.83 -17.53 -14.38
N GLY A 266 -6.95 -18.53 -14.52
CA GLY A 266 -6.69 -19.23 -15.78
C GLY A 266 -5.83 -18.46 -16.78
N THR A 267 -4.91 -17.63 -16.28
CA THR A 267 -3.87 -16.94 -17.10
C THR A 267 -2.51 -17.04 -16.39
N ASP A 268 -1.51 -16.32 -16.87
CA ASP A 268 -0.16 -16.33 -16.32
C ASP A 268 0.54 -14.97 -16.40
N LEU A 269 1.68 -14.87 -15.73
CA LEU A 269 2.49 -13.66 -15.70
C LEU A 269 3.00 -13.25 -17.10
N PRO A 270 3.56 -14.15 -17.95
CA PRO A 270 3.98 -13.77 -19.30
C PRO A 270 2.87 -13.13 -20.14
N SER A 271 1.65 -13.68 -20.10
CA SER A 271 0.49 -13.15 -20.82
C SER A 271 0.19 -11.70 -20.42
N LEU A 272 0.19 -11.41 -19.11
CA LEU A 272 0.03 -10.04 -18.62
C LEU A 272 1.17 -9.13 -19.11
N LEU A 273 2.42 -9.57 -18.98
CA LEU A 273 3.56 -8.74 -19.32
C LEU A 273 3.60 -8.39 -20.81
N TRP A 274 3.27 -9.33 -21.70
CA TRP A 274 3.15 -9.07 -23.13
C TRP A 274 2.07 -8.04 -23.44
N ARG A 275 0.93 -8.10 -22.75
CA ARG A 275 -0.15 -7.11 -22.90
C ARG A 275 0.23 -5.73 -22.36
N LEU A 276 1.06 -5.66 -21.31
CA LEU A 276 1.56 -4.40 -20.78
C LEU A 276 2.59 -3.74 -21.70
N VAL A 277 3.54 -4.50 -22.29
CA VAL A 277 4.56 -3.90 -23.17
C VAL A 277 3.99 -3.26 -24.44
N GLU A 278 2.84 -3.73 -24.91
CA GLU A 278 2.10 -3.13 -26.04
C GLU A 278 1.69 -1.68 -25.76
N VAL A 279 1.35 -1.35 -24.51
CA VAL A 279 0.81 -0.04 -24.12
C VAL A 279 1.85 0.90 -23.50
N ILE A 280 3.04 0.40 -23.19
CA ILE A 280 4.13 1.21 -22.62
C ILE A 280 4.70 2.13 -23.72
N PRO A 281 4.76 3.46 -23.50
CA PRO A 281 5.35 4.39 -24.46
C PRO A 281 6.85 4.11 -24.70
N GLU A 282 7.38 4.63 -25.80
CA GLU A 282 8.83 4.59 -26.03
C GLU A 282 9.58 5.33 -24.89
N GLY A 283 10.70 4.75 -24.44
CA GLY A 283 11.54 5.23 -23.34
C GLY A 283 10.92 5.12 -21.93
N ALA A 284 9.65 4.74 -21.80
CA ALA A 284 9.05 4.43 -20.50
C ALA A 284 9.38 2.99 -20.10
N MET A 285 9.43 2.73 -18.80
CA MET A 285 9.99 1.48 -18.28
C MET A 285 9.03 0.73 -17.36
N LEU A 286 9.00 -0.60 -17.52
CA LEU A 286 8.33 -1.52 -16.62
C LEU A 286 9.35 -2.21 -15.73
N ARG A 287 9.12 -2.16 -14.41
CA ARG A 287 9.86 -2.91 -13.42
C ARG A 287 9.00 -4.05 -12.91
N LEU A 288 9.49 -5.28 -13.06
CA LEU A 288 8.87 -6.45 -12.46
C LEU A 288 9.29 -6.57 -10.98
N GLY A 289 8.32 -6.90 -10.14
CA GLY A 289 8.51 -7.18 -8.72
C GLY A 289 9.20 -8.52 -8.45
N MET A 290 9.20 -8.90 -7.17
CA MET A 290 9.80 -10.15 -6.70
C MET A 290 9.01 -11.38 -7.16
N THR A 291 9.71 -12.41 -7.63
CA THR A 291 9.15 -13.71 -7.99
C THR A 291 9.89 -14.84 -7.29
N ASN A 292 9.17 -15.84 -6.76
CA ASN A 292 9.83 -17.04 -6.23
C ASN A 292 10.27 -18.00 -7.35
N PRO A 293 11.34 -18.81 -7.15
CA PRO A 293 11.84 -19.74 -8.15
C PRO A 293 10.82 -20.70 -8.79
N PRO A 294 9.89 -21.35 -8.05
CA PRO A 294 9.00 -22.35 -8.63
C PRO A 294 8.16 -21.79 -9.79
N TYR A 295 7.63 -20.58 -9.63
CA TYR A 295 6.71 -20.01 -10.60
C TYR A 295 7.40 -19.42 -11.82
N ILE A 296 8.63 -18.91 -11.66
CA ILE A 296 9.40 -18.46 -12.82
C ILE A 296 9.98 -19.62 -13.63
N LEU A 297 10.31 -20.74 -12.98
CA LEU A 297 10.81 -21.93 -13.66
C LEU A 297 9.85 -22.47 -14.72
N GLU A 298 8.53 -22.36 -14.47
CA GLU A 298 7.50 -22.80 -15.42
C GLU A 298 7.44 -21.95 -16.70
N HIS A 299 8.00 -20.74 -16.68
CA HIS A 299 7.90 -19.76 -17.77
C HIS A 299 9.25 -19.16 -18.17
N LEU A 300 10.35 -19.85 -17.89
CA LEU A 300 11.69 -19.28 -17.88
C LEU A 300 12.12 -18.69 -19.24
N GLU A 301 11.80 -19.38 -20.34
CA GLU A 301 12.07 -18.92 -21.71
C GLU A 301 11.31 -17.64 -22.05
N GLU A 302 10.01 -17.58 -21.75
CA GLU A 302 9.18 -16.40 -22.03
C GLU A 302 9.59 -15.23 -21.14
N MET A 303 9.90 -15.49 -19.88
CA MET A 303 10.41 -14.48 -18.96
C MET A 303 11.74 -13.90 -19.45
N ALA A 304 12.65 -14.71 -19.98
CA ALA A 304 13.89 -14.21 -20.57
C ALA A 304 13.63 -13.29 -21.77
N LYS A 305 12.71 -13.66 -22.67
CA LYS A 305 12.32 -12.80 -23.82
C LYS A 305 11.77 -11.45 -23.35
N ILE A 306 10.86 -11.47 -22.38
CA ILE A 306 10.24 -10.25 -21.85
C ILE A 306 11.27 -9.38 -21.12
N LEU A 307 12.14 -9.96 -20.29
CA LEU A 307 13.18 -9.21 -19.57
C LEU A 307 14.25 -8.62 -20.50
N HIS A 308 14.38 -9.15 -21.71
CA HIS A 308 15.22 -8.56 -22.75
C HIS A 308 14.53 -7.41 -23.50
N HIS A 309 13.20 -7.33 -23.50
CA HIS A 309 12.42 -6.33 -24.23
C HIS A 309 12.74 -4.88 -23.79
N PRO A 310 12.98 -3.93 -24.71
CA PRO A 310 13.51 -2.59 -24.40
C PRO A 310 12.69 -1.78 -23.38
N ARG A 311 11.39 -2.05 -23.27
CA ARG A 311 10.45 -1.39 -22.35
C ARG A 311 10.37 -2.02 -20.94
N VAL A 312 11.12 -3.10 -20.65
CA VAL A 312 11.02 -3.84 -19.38
C VAL A 312 12.39 -4.00 -18.78
N TYR A 313 12.70 -3.38 -17.63
CA TYR A 313 14.03 -3.46 -17.01
C TYR A 313 14.58 -4.90 -16.99
N SER A 314 15.84 -5.06 -17.43
CA SER A 314 16.58 -6.32 -17.33
C SER A 314 17.07 -6.50 -15.89
N PHE A 315 16.10 -6.63 -15.00
CA PHE A 315 16.26 -6.75 -13.57
C PHE A 315 15.22 -7.74 -13.05
N LEU A 316 15.63 -8.60 -12.13
CA LEU A 316 14.69 -9.46 -11.44
C LEU A 316 15.11 -9.72 -10.00
N HIS A 317 14.13 -9.66 -9.11
CA HIS A 317 14.31 -9.99 -7.70
C HIS A 317 13.82 -11.42 -7.44
N ILE A 318 14.77 -12.33 -7.20
CA ILE A 318 14.51 -13.75 -6.93
C ILE A 318 15.06 -14.09 -5.54
N PRO A 319 14.21 -14.25 -4.50
CA PRO A 319 14.68 -14.50 -3.15
C PRO A 319 15.11 -15.97 -2.98
N VAL A 320 16.39 -16.21 -2.71
CA VAL A 320 16.88 -17.57 -2.38
C VAL A 320 16.58 -17.93 -0.93
N GLN A 321 16.66 -16.95 -0.03
CA GLN A 321 16.49 -17.04 1.43
C GLN A 321 17.59 -17.81 2.17
N SER A 322 18.00 -18.98 1.68
CA SER A 322 19.13 -19.77 2.17
C SER A 322 19.71 -20.60 1.03
N ALA A 323 21.02 -20.88 1.05
CA ALA A 323 21.63 -21.79 0.11
C ALA A 323 21.83 -23.21 0.67
N SER A 324 21.06 -23.59 1.71
CA SER A 324 20.98 -24.96 2.22
C SER A 324 19.59 -25.53 2.01
N ASP A 325 19.51 -26.69 1.37
CA ASP A 325 18.24 -27.38 1.11
C ASP A 325 17.54 -27.83 2.41
N SER A 326 18.31 -28.14 3.47
CA SER A 326 17.76 -28.48 4.78
C SER A 326 16.99 -27.29 5.38
N VAL A 327 17.58 -26.10 5.31
CA VAL A 327 17.00 -24.84 5.76
C VAL A 327 15.82 -24.43 4.88
N LEU A 328 15.94 -24.55 3.56
CA LEU A 328 14.83 -24.27 2.62
C LEU A 328 13.62 -25.17 2.88
N MET A 329 13.84 -26.45 3.15
CA MET A 329 12.78 -27.39 3.52
C MET A 329 12.12 -26.99 4.85
N ALA A 330 12.91 -26.63 5.87
CA ALA A 330 12.39 -26.16 7.16
C ALA A 330 11.63 -24.81 7.03
N MET A 331 12.01 -23.98 6.06
CA MET A 331 11.28 -22.78 5.66
C MET A 331 9.96 -23.08 4.92
N LYS A 332 9.72 -24.33 4.49
CA LYS A 332 8.68 -24.74 3.54
C LYS A 332 8.77 -23.98 2.21
N ARG A 333 9.96 -23.95 1.62
CA ARG A 333 10.15 -23.55 0.23
C ARG A 333 9.87 -24.74 -0.69
N GLU A 334 9.21 -24.49 -1.82
CA GLU A 334 8.86 -25.49 -2.84
C GLU A 334 9.95 -25.57 -3.93
N TYR A 335 11.20 -25.23 -3.57
CA TYR A 335 12.36 -25.24 -4.45
C TYR A 335 13.62 -25.57 -3.65
N CYS A 336 14.62 -26.09 -4.33
CA CYS A 336 15.97 -26.32 -3.81
C CYS A 336 16.96 -25.26 -4.32
N VAL A 337 18.21 -25.31 -3.87
CA VAL A 337 19.25 -24.40 -4.33
C VAL A 337 19.58 -24.62 -5.80
N ALA A 338 19.49 -25.85 -6.30
CA ALA A 338 19.72 -26.16 -7.71
C ALA A 338 18.66 -25.49 -8.61
N ASP A 339 17.41 -25.42 -8.16
CA ASP A 339 16.34 -24.71 -8.86
C ASP A 339 16.63 -23.21 -8.97
N PHE A 340 17.06 -22.58 -7.87
CA PHE A 340 17.48 -21.18 -7.87
C PHE A 340 18.66 -20.95 -8.84
N ARG A 341 19.68 -21.80 -8.80
CA ARG A 341 20.84 -21.72 -9.71
C ARG A 341 20.41 -21.83 -11.16
N ARG A 342 19.54 -22.78 -11.49
CA ARG A 342 18.98 -22.95 -12.84
C ARG A 342 18.32 -21.67 -13.35
N VAL A 343 17.49 -21.01 -12.53
CA VAL A 343 16.85 -19.74 -12.91
C VAL A 343 17.90 -18.66 -13.17
N VAL A 344 18.83 -18.46 -12.23
CA VAL A 344 19.84 -17.39 -12.33
C VAL A 344 20.78 -17.61 -13.51
N ASP A 345 21.29 -18.82 -13.68
CA ASP A 345 22.24 -19.15 -14.75
C ASP A 345 21.59 -18.99 -16.13
N PHE A 346 20.37 -19.51 -16.29
CA PHE A 346 19.62 -19.37 -17.54
C PHE A 346 19.34 -17.89 -17.87
N LEU A 347 18.89 -17.10 -16.90
CA LEU A 347 18.60 -15.68 -17.15
C LEU A 347 19.87 -14.89 -17.47
N LYS A 348 21.00 -15.18 -16.80
CA LYS A 348 22.29 -14.56 -17.12
C LYS A 348 22.77 -14.91 -18.54
N GLU A 349 22.51 -16.12 -19.01
CA GLU A 349 22.83 -16.54 -20.37
C GLU A 349 21.93 -15.88 -21.42
N LYS A 350 20.60 -15.89 -21.21
CA LYS A 350 19.62 -15.42 -22.20
C LYS A 350 19.35 -13.93 -22.17
N VAL A 351 19.65 -13.25 -21.07
CA VAL A 351 19.47 -11.80 -20.92
C VAL A 351 20.80 -11.19 -20.47
N PRO A 352 21.75 -10.96 -21.41
CA PRO A 352 23.06 -10.44 -21.08
C PRO A 352 22.99 -9.14 -20.28
N GLY A 353 23.72 -9.10 -19.17
CA GLY A 353 23.75 -7.95 -18.25
C GLY A 353 22.64 -7.91 -17.21
N ILE A 354 21.70 -8.87 -17.19
CA ILE A 354 20.59 -8.87 -16.21
C ILE A 354 21.09 -8.73 -14.76
N THR A 355 20.47 -7.82 -14.02
CA THR A 355 20.73 -7.67 -12.59
C THR A 355 19.78 -8.55 -11.79
N ILE A 356 20.34 -9.50 -11.05
CA ILE A 356 19.60 -10.34 -10.10
C ILE A 356 19.76 -9.77 -8.69
N ALA A 357 18.64 -9.41 -8.08
CA ALA A 357 18.56 -9.13 -6.65
C ALA A 357 18.06 -10.37 -5.89
N THR A 358 18.53 -10.56 -4.66
CA THR A 358 18.05 -11.68 -3.82
C THR A 358 17.98 -11.30 -2.34
N ASP A 359 17.20 -12.06 -1.57
CA ASP A 359 17.14 -11.97 -0.11
C ASP A 359 17.77 -13.21 0.52
N ILE A 360 18.44 -13.00 1.66
CA ILE A 360 18.95 -14.05 2.52
C ILE A 360 18.44 -13.79 3.96
N ILE A 361 18.02 -14.86 4.64
CA ILE A 361 17.65 -14.85 6.05
C ILE A 361 18.71 -15.63 6.81
N CYS A 362 19.58 -14.93 7.53
CA CYS A 362 20.60 -15.54 8.38
C CYS A 362 20.01 -15.95 9.74
N GLY A 363 20.37 -17.15 10.20
CA GLY A 363 20.02 -17.64 11.51
C GLY A 363 18.60 -18.18 11.61
N PHE A 364 18.09 -18.77 10.54
CA PHE A 364 16.81 -19.49 10.58
C PHE A 364 16.87 -20.61 11.63
N PRO A 365 15.78 -20.93 12.36
CA PRO A 365 15.76 -22.00 13.34
C PRO A 365 16.24 -23.34 12.75
N GLY A 366 17.29 -23.92 13.35
CA GLY A 366 17.94 -25.14 12.88
C GLY A 366 19.12 -24.95 11.92
N GLU A 367 19.43 -23.73 11.46
CA GLU A 367 20.56 -23.47 10.56
C GLU A 367 21.92 -23.74 11.24
N THR A 368 22.69 -24.68 10.70
CA THR A 368 24.05 -25.02 11.16
C THR A 368 25.10 -24.08 10.57
N ASP A 369 26.36 -24.24 10.99
CA ASP A 369 27.46 -23.45 10.42
C ASP A 369 27.76 -23.89 8.98
N GLU A 370 27.62 -25.17 8.66
CA GLU A 370 27.75 -25.71 7.30
C GLU A 370 26.69 -25.10 6.37
N ASP A 371 25.42 -25.08 6.78
CA ASP A 371 24.32 -24.45 6.02
C ASP A 371 24.62 -22.97 5.71
N PHE A 372 25.17 -22.26 6.70
CA PHE A 372 25.55 -20.87 6.54
C PHE A 372 26.74 -20.71 5.58
N GLN A 373 27.74 -21.60 5.63
CA GLN A 373 28.87 -21.55 4.71
C GLN A 373 28.45 -21.83 3.26
N GLU A 374 27.46 -22.69 3.01
CA GLU A 374 26.89 -22.86 1.67
C GLU A 374 26.28 -21.55 1.14
N THR A 375 25.61 -20.81 2.02
CA THR A 375 25.05 -19.49 1.70
C THR A 375 26.12 -18.46 1.38
N VAL A 376 27.23 -18.45 2.12
CA VAL A 376 28.39 -17.60 1.82
C VAL A 376 28.97 -17.92 0.44
N LYS A 377 29.21 -19.21 0.15
CA LYS A 377 29.75 -19.67 -1.15
C LYS A 377 28.86 -19.27 -2.33
N LEU A 378 27.54 -19.33 -2.17
CA LEU A 378 26.59 -18.88 -3.20
C LEU A 378 26.79 -17.38 -3.51
N VAL A 379 26.91 -16.54 -2.48
CA VAL A 379 27.12 -15.10 -2.65
C VAL A 379 28.48 -14.80 -3.29
N GLU A 380 29.54 -15.51 -2.89
CA GLU A 380 30.88 -15.37 -3.48
C GLU A 380 30.91 -15.75 -4.96
N GLN A 381 30.18 -16.81 -5.33
CA GLN A 381 30.06 -17.27 -6.70
C GLN A 381 29.31 -16.27 -7.60
N TYR A 382 28.14 -15.82 -7.17
CA TYR A 382 27.27 -15.01 -8.02
C TYR A 382 27.56 -13.51 -7.97
N LYS A 383 28.21 -13.03 -6.91
CA LYS A 383 28.55 -11.62 -6.67
C LYS A 383 27.38 -10.67 -6.96
N PHE A 384 26.22 -10.95 -6.36
CA PHE A 384 24.98 -10.21 -6.59
C PHE A 384 25.16 -8.69 -6.43
N PRO A 385 24.75 -7.86 -7.40
CA PRO A 385 24.81 -6.40 -7.25
C PRO A 385 23.91 -5.87 -6.12
N SER A 386 22.77 -6.54 -5.89
CA SER A 386 21.79 -6.19 -4.85
C SER A 386 21.48 -7.41 -3.97
N LEU A 387 21.88 -7.34 -2.70
CA LEU A 387 21.68 -8.42 -1.74
C LEU A 387 21.02 -7.90 -0.46
N PHE A 388 19.84 -8.43 -0.14
CA PHE A 388 19.12 -8.09 1.08
C PHE A 388 19.44 -9.13 2.17
N ILE A 389 20.36 -8.77 3.07
CA ILE A 389 20.77 -9.62 4.19
C ILE A 389 19.91 -9.28 5.40
N ASN A 390 19.07 -10.22 5.83
CA ASN A 390 18.18 -10.06 6.97
C ASN A 390 18.52 -11.08 8.06
N GLN A 391 18.43 -10.66 9.32
CA GLN A 391 18.45 -11.59 10.45
C GLN A 391 17.07 -12.24 10.62
N PHE A 392 17.03 -13.53 10.97
CA PHE A 392 15.77 -14.17 11.37
C PHE A 392 15.26 -13.62 12.70
N TYR A 393 13.99 -13.24 12.69
CA TYR A 393 13.24 -12.87 13.87
C TYR A 393 11.95 -13.71 13.97
N PRO A 394 11.71 -14.37 15.11
CA PRO A 394 10.49 -15.15 15.30
C PRO A 394 9.29 -14.20 15.33
N ARG A 395 8.29 -14.49 14.50
CA ARG A 395 7.05 -13.71 14.42
C ARG A 395 5.95 -14.46 15.18
N PRO A 396 5.28 -13.84 16.17
CA PRO A 396 4.21 -14.51 16.92
C PRO A 396 3.15 -15.12 16.01
N GLY A 397 2.81 -16.39 16.22
CA GLY A 397 1.81 -17.11 15.44
C GLY A 397 2.34 -17.87 14.22
N THR A 398 3.61 -17.70 13.82
CA THR A 398 4.18 -18.48 12.72
C THR A 398 4.78 -19.81 13.19
N PRO A 399 4.79 -20.88 12.37
CA PRO A 399 5.42 -22.16 12.75
C PRO A 399 6.89 -22.02 13.17
N ALA A 400 7.68 -21.22 12.46
CA ALA A 400 9.10 -21.03 12.75
C ALA A 400 9.36 -20.33 14.10
N ALA A 401 8.38 -19.61 14.65
CA ALA A 401 8.51 -18.99 15.98
C ALA A 401 8.45 -20.01 17.13
N LYS A 402 7.97 -21.24 16.87
CA LYS A 402 7.90 -22.32 17.86
C LYS A 402 9.11 -23.25 17.84
N LEU A 403 9.97 -23.11 16.83
CA LEU A 403 11.19 -23.93 16.69
C LEU A 403 12.27 -23.44 17.65
N GLU A 404 13.26 -24.29 17.92
CA GLU A 404 14.43 -23.90 18.70
C GLU A 404 15.25 -22.84 17.94
N GLN A 405 15.47 -21.70 18.60
CA GLN A 405 16.02 -20.51 17.95
C GLN A 405 17.55 -20.53 17.98
N VAL A 406 18.17 -20.16 16.86
CA VAL A 406 19.61 -19.88 16.82
C VAL A 406 19.92 -18.68 17.75
N PRO A 407 20.95 -18.77 18.62
CA PRO A 407 21.30 -17.70 19.54
C PRO A 407 21.55 -16.36 18.84
N ALA A 408 21.09 -15.27 19.46
CA ALA A 408 21.15 -13.93 18.86
C ALA A 408 22.57 -13.50 18.46
N GLN A 409 23.59 -13.91 19.23
CA GLN A 409 25.00 -13.63 18.92
C GLN A 409 25.45 -14.29 17.62
N VAL A 410 25.06 -15.56 17.40
CA VAL A 410 25.36 -16.31 16.16
C VAL A 410 24.67 -15.64 14.97
N LYS A 411 23.39 -15.28 15.09
CA LYS A 411 22.66 -14.57 14.02
C LYS A 411 23.32 -13.25 13.63
N LYS A 412 23.76 -12.48 14.64
CA LYS A 412 24.50 -11.22 14.43
C LYS A 412 25.85 -11.46 13.76
N HIS A 413 26.58 -12.50 14.17
CA HIS A 413 27.86 -12.88 13.58
C HIS A 413 27.70 -13.26 12.09
N ARG A 414 26.79 -14.18 11.79
CA ARG A 414 26.45 -14.61 10.41
C ARG A 414 26.05 -13.44 9.50
N THR A 415 25.16 -12.58 9.98
CA THR A 415 24.74 -11.37 9.25
C THR A 415 25.94 -10.45 8.96
N LYS A 416 26.83 -10.24 9.94
CA LYS A 416 28.04 -9.41 9.78
C LYS A 416 29.02 -10.03 8.79
N ASP A 417 29.21 -11.34 8.82
CA ASP A 417 30.11 -12.04 7.91
C ASP A 417 29.61 -12.03 6.48
N LEU A 418 28.33 -12.32 6.26
CA LEU A 418 27.74 -12.24 4.94
C LEU A 418 27.76 -10.81 4.39
N SER A 419 27.57 -9.82 5.28
CA SER A 419 27.72 -8.40 4.91
C SER A 419 29.15 -8.07 4.51
N ARG A 420 30.15 -8.59 5.23
CA ARG A 420 31.58 -8.43 4.87
C ARG A 420 31.88 -9.03 3.50
N VAL A 421 31.35 -10.23 3.22
CA VAL A 421 31.49 -10.89 1.90
C VAL A 421 30.81 -10.06 0.82
N PHE A 422 29.59 -9.56 1.06
CA PHE A 422 28.92 -8.68 0.12
C PHE A 422 29.77 -7.44 -0.17
N HIS A 423 30.37 -6.80 0.82
CA HIS A 423 31.22 -5.61 0.63
C HIS A 423 32.63 -5.90 0.09
N SER A 424 33.02 -7.17 -0.08
CA SER A 424 34.36 -7.51 -0.59
C SER A 424 34.51 -7.36 -2.11
N TYR A 425 33.40 -7.25 -2.84
CA TYR A 425 33.39 -7.08 -4.29
C TYR A 425 32.63 -5.82 -4.74
N SER A 426 33.11 -5.24 -5.84
CA SER A 426 32.48 -4.10 -6.50
C SER A 426 31.70 -4.57 -7.73
N PRO A 427 30.36 -4.43 -7.74
CA PRO A 427 29.54 -4.97 -8.83
C PRO A 427 29.61 -4.16 -10.13
N TYR A 428 30.05 -2.90 -10.08
CA TYR A 428 29.90 -1.96 -11.22
C TYR A 428 31.21 -1.42 -11.80
N ASP A 429 32.38 -1.80 -11.30
CA ASP A 429 33.66 -1.21 -11.75
C ASP A 429 33.93 -1.43 -13.24
N HIS A 430 33.45 -2.55 -13.79
CA HIS A 430 33.54 -2.86 -15.22
C HIS A 430 32.73 -1.91 -16.11
N LYS A 431 31.82 -1.11 -15.54
CA LYS A 431 30.96 -0.16 -16.27
C LYS A 431 31.56 1.24 -16.36
N ILE A 432 32.69 1.51 -15.68
CA ILE A 432 33.37 2.81 -15.80
C ILE A 432 33.87 2.98 -17.23
N GLY A 433 33.60 4.14 -17.82
CA GLY A 433 33.91 4.46 -19.21
C GLY A 433 32.84 4.03 -20.21
N GLU A 434 31.80 3.29 -19.77
CA GLU A 434 30.66 2.98 -20.62
C GLU A 434 29.73 4.18 -20.78
N ARG A 435 29.13 4.26 -21.96
CA ARG A 435 28.04 5.17 -22.27
C ARG A 435 26.71 4.45 -22.11
N GLN A 436 25.82 5.01 -21.30
CA GLN A 436 24.55 4.37 -20.95
C GLN A 436 23.37 5.36 -21.04
N GLN A 437 22.20 4.83 -21.35
CA GLN A 437 20.95 5.59 -21.20
C GLN A 437 20.33 5.32 -19.83
N VAL A 438 19.87 6.40 -19.18
CA VAL A 438 19.30 6.36 -17.83
C VAL A 438 18.00 7.15 -17.76
N LEU A 439 17.00 6.60 -17.07
CA LEU A 439 15.73 7.28 -16.78
C LEU A 439 15.81 8.00 -15.43
N VAL A 440 15.66 9.32 -15.43
CA VAL A 440 15.72 10.14 -14.21
C VAL A 440 14.33 10.25 -13.58
N THR A 441 14.12 9.69 -12.39
CA THR A 441 12.80 9.69 -11.73
C THR A 441 12.80 10.23 -10.30
N GLU A 442 13.97 10.38 -9.68
CA GLU A 442 14.07 10.68 -8.25
C GLU A 442 15.17 11.70 -7.96
N GLU A 443 15.13 12.27 -6.76
CA GLU A 443 16.16 13.14 -6.22
C GLU A 443 16.91 12.42 -5.09
N SER A 444 18.22 12.64 -5.00
CA SER A 444 19.03 12.05 -3.93
C SER A 444 18.64 12.62 -2.57
N PHE A 445 18.87 11.86 -1.50
CA PHE A 445 18.55 12.28 -0.13
C PHE A 445 19.27 13.58 0.30
N ASP A 446 20.49 13.79 -0.20
CA ASP A 446 21.28 15.01 0.05
C ASP A 446 20.96 16.16 -0.93
N SER A 447 19.99 15.96 -1.84
CA SER A 447 19.55 16.93 -2.84
C SER A 447 20.64 17.44 -3.79
N LYS A 448 21.79 16.76 -3.88
CA LYS A 448 22.91 17.14 -4.75
C LYS A 448 22.83 16.54 -6.15
N PHE A 449 22.20 15.37 -6.28
CA PHE A 449 22.10 14.62 -7.53
C PHE A 449 20.64 14.29 -7.83
N TYR A 450 20.37 14.00 -9.10
CA TYR A 450 19.22 13.18 -9.44
C TYR A 450 19.60 11.71 -9.45
N VAL A 451 18.62 10.88 -9.10
CA VAL A 451 18.73 9.43 -9.10
C VAL A 451 18.04 8.93 -10.37
N ALA A 452 18.82 8.25 -11.20
CA ALA A 452 18.38 7.66 -12.44
C ALA A 452 18.61 6.15 -12.44
N HIS A 453 17.90 5.42 -13.29
CA HIS A 453 18.09 3.98 -13.46
C HIS A 453 18.43 3.65 -14.91
N ASN A 454 19.45 2.83 -15.13
CA ASN A 454 19.77 2.30 -16.45
C ASN A 454 18.86 1.10 -16.83
N ARG A 455 19.10 0.51 -18.00
CA ARG A 455 18.39 -0.69 -18.51
C ARG A 455 18.31 -1.85 -17.50
N PHE A 456 19.30 -2.00 -16.63
CA PHE A 456 19.44 -3.09 -15.66
C PHE A 456 18.92 -2.73 -14.27
N TYR A 457 18.19 -1.61 -14.18
CA TYR A 457 17.68 -1.05 -12.93
C TYR A 457 18.78 -0.73 -11.91
N GLU A 458 19.97 -0.41 -12.38
CA GLU A 458 21.08 0.01 -11.53
C GLU A 458 21.06 1.52 -11.36
N GLN A 459 21.35 1.96 -10.14
CA GLN A 459 21.28 3.36 -9.77
C GLN A 459 22.45 4.16 -10.36
N VAL A 460 22.15 5.21 -11.10
CA VAL A 460 23.12 6.17 -11.65
C VAL A 460 22.80 7.56 -11.11
N LEU A 461 23.75 8.15 -10.39
CA LEU A 461 23.67 9.52 -9.91
C LEU A 461 24.07 10.48 -11.03
N VAL A 462 23.17 11.40 -11.36
CA VAL A 462 23.35 12.39 -12.42
C VAL A 462 23.37 13.79 -11.82
N PRO A 463 24.29 14.68 -12.23
CA PRO A 463 24.27 16.09 -11.82
C PRO A 463 22.89 16.72 -12.05
N LYS A 464 22.41 17.50 -11.08
CA LYS A 464 21.08 18.11 -11.17
C LYS A 464 21.02 19.12 -12.31
N ASN A 465 20.08 18.88 -13.21
CA ASN A 465 19.66 19.82 -14.22
C ASN A 465 18.14 19.70 -14.37
N PRO A 466 17.34 20.71 -13.95
CA PRO A 466 15.87 20.61 -13.89
C PRO A 466 15.17 20.00 -15.12
N PRO A 467 15.62 20.25 -16.38
CA PRO A 467 15.04 19.64 -17.56
C PRO A 467 15.21 18.12 -17.67
N PHE A 468 16.02 17.46 -16.83
CA PHE A 468 16.25 16.01 -16.87
C PHE A 468 15.19 15.20 -16.11
N MET A 469 14.50 15.79 -15.14
CA MET A 469 13.54 15.06 -14.32
C MET A 469 12.40 14.49 -15.20
N GLY A 470 12.14 13.19 -15.07
CA GLY A 470 11.17 12.46 -15.89
C GLY A 470 11.63 12.15 -17.31
N LYS A 471 12.93 12.21 -17.59
CA LYS A 471 13.48 12.03 -18.95
C LYS A 471 14.58 10.99 -19.03
N MET A 472 14.74 10.46 -20.23
CA MET A 472 15.88 9.62 -20.61
C MET A 472 17.07 10.50 -20.99
N VAL A 473 18.21 10.23 -20.37
CA VAL A 473 19.46 10.97 -20.55
C VAL A 473 20.58 9.99 -20.88
N GLU A 474 21.44 10.35 -21.84
CA GLU A 474 22.66 9.63 -22.13
C GLU A 474 23.80 10.16 -21.26
N VAL A 475 24.49 9.25 -20.58
CA VAL A 475 25.56 9.57 -19.62
C VAL A 475 26.79 8.71 -19.86
N ASP A 476 27.96 9.30 -19.66
CA ASP A 476 29.23 8.58 -19.57
C ASP A 476 29.51 8.26 -18.09
N ILE A 477 29.65 6.98 -17.75
CA ILE A 477 29.91 6.54 -16.38
C ILE A 477 31.37 6.83 -16.02
N TYR A 478 31.61 7.59 -14.96
CA TYR A 478 32.96 8.00 -14.55
C TYR A 478 33.37 7.49 -13.17
N GLU A 479 32.43 7.02 -12.36
CA GLU A 479 32.69 6.50 -11.01
C GLU A 479 31.68 5.40 -10.67
N SER A 480 32.12 4.36 -9.96
CA SER A 480 31.27 3.35 -9.35
C SER A 480 31.47 3.34 -7.83
N GLY A 481 30.38 3.05 -7.12
CA GLY A 481 30.37 2.70 -5.71
C GLY A 481 29.70 1.35 -5.49
N LYS A 482 29.54 0.96 -4.22
CA LYS A 482 28.93 -0.34 -3.89
C LYS A 482 27.47 -0.48 -4.37
N HIS A 483 26.72 0.62 -4.35
CA HIS A 483 25.27 0.64 -4.58
C HIS A 483 24.83 1.56 -5.72
N PHE A 484 25.77 2.27 -6.34
CA PHE A 484 25.46 3.27 -7.36
C PHE A 484 26.63 3.42 -8.33
N MET A 485 26.36 4.05 -9.45
CA MET A 485 27.35 4.65 -10.35
C MET A 485 27.13 6.16 -10.41
N LYS A 486 28.11 6.92 -10.89
CA LYS A 486 27.92 8.33 -11.27
C LYS A 486 28.13 8.49 -12.76
N GLY A 487 27.18 9.17 -13.39
CA GLY A 487 27.18 9.44 -14.82
C GLY A 487 27.26 10.93 -15.10
N GLN A 488 28.10 11.32 -16.05
CA GLN A 488 28.16 12.68 -16.58
C GLN A 488 27.31 12.76 -17.85
N PRO A 489 26.28 13.62 -17.91
CA PRO A 489 25.51 13.85 -19.13
C PRO A 489 26.43 14.24 -20.29
N VAL A 490 26.22 13.62 -21.45
CA VAL A 490 26.93 13.97 -22.67
C VAL A 490 26.46 15.37 -23.12
N SER A 491 27.40 16.24 -23.53
CA SER A 491 27.11 17.65 -23.87
C SER A 491 26.04 17.82 -24.95
N ASP A 492 25.97 16.90 -25.90
CA ASP A 492 25.02 16.90 -27.02
C ASP A 492 23.88 15.88 -26.83
N ALA A 493 23.71 15.34 -25.62
CA ALA A 493 22.70 14.31 -25.35
C ALA A 493 21.31 14.80 -25.73
N LYS A 494 20.66 14.09 -26.66
CA LYS A 494 19.22 14.27 -26.92
C LYS A 494 18.46 13.77 -25.71
N VAL A 495 18.00 14.71 -24.88
CA VAL A 495 17.12 14.39 -23.77
C VAL A 495 15.75 13.98 -24.32
N PHE A 496 15.39 12.72 -24.11
CA PHE A 496 14.13 12.17 -24.61
C PHE A 496 13.07 12.16 -23.49
N THR A 497 11.85 12.60 -23.79
CA THR A 497 10.75 12.63 -22.82
C THR A 497 9.84 11.42 -23.05
N PRO A 498 9.83 10.42 -22.15
CA PRO A 498 8.99 9.24 -22.31
C PRO A 498 7.50 9.49 -22.08
N SER A 499 7.18 10.47 -21.24
CA SER A 499 5.80 10.75 -20.86
C SER A 499 5.02 11.32 -22.04
N ILE A 500 3.81 10.78 -22.26
CA ILE A 500 2.92 11.27 -23.33
C ILE A 500 2.33 12.64 -22.95
N SER A 501 2.19 12.89 -21.65
CA SER A 501 1.63 14.12 -21.08
C SER A 501 2.51 14.66 -19.97
N ARG A 502 2.16 15.84 -19.44
CA ARG A 502 2.81 16.40 -18.27
C ARG A 502 2.42 15.58 -17.03
N PRO A 503 3.38 15.16 -16.19
CA PRO A 503 3.09 14.49 -14.93
C PRO A 503 2.17 15.35 -14.05
N LEU A 504 1.23 14.70 -13.36
CA LEU A 504 0.45 15.33 -12.30
C LEU A 504 1.34 16.04 -11.28
N ALA A 505 0.89 17.15 -10.73
CA ALA A 505 1.62 17.82 -9.67
C ALA A 505 1.61 16.98 -8.40
N LYS A 506 2.63 17.16 -7.55
CA LYS A 506 2.72 16.45 -6.27
C LYS A 506 1.49 16.79 -5.41
N GLY A 507 0.74 15.76 -5.01
CA GLY A 507 -0.51 15.91 -4.24
C GLY A 507 -1.78 15.94 -5.08
N GLU A 508 -1.69 16.00 -6.42
CA GLU A 508 -2.86 15.87 -7.29
C GLU A 508 -3.38 14.42 -7.32
N VAL A 509 -4.69 14.30 -7.51
CA VAL A 509 -5.41 13.04 -7.47
C VAL A 509 -5.48 12.44 -8.89
N SER A 510 -4.84 11.28 -9.06
CA SER A 510 -4.99 10.37 -10.20
C SER A 510 -6.36 9.70 -10.17
N GLY A 511 -6.87 9.25 -11.31
CA GLY A 511 -8.11 8.47 -11.37
C GLY A 511 -9.39 9.29 -11.54
N LEU A 512 -9.29 10.62 -11.44
CA LEU A 512 -10.41 11.51 -11.73
C LEU A 512 -10.48 11.75 -13.24
N ALA A 513 -11.66 11.61 -13.84
CA ALA A 513 -11.87 12.02 -15.23
C ALA A 513 -11.50 13.51 -15.33
N GLN A 514 -10.54 13.85 -16.19
CA GLN A 514 -10.20 15.24 -16.47
C GLN A 514 -11.47 15.92 -16.99
N VAL A 515 -12.10 16.74 -16.15
CA VAL A 515 -13.10 17.69 -16.62
C VAL A 515 -12.29 18.70 -17.44
N ASN A 516 -12.26 18.53 -18.76
CA ASN A 516 -11.76 19.55 -19.67
C ASN A 516 -12.66 20.78 -19.53
N ILE A 517 -12.34 21.64 -18.57
CA ILE A 517 -12.87 22.99 -18.51
C ILE A 517 -12.15 23.76 -19.61
N HIS A 518 -12.64 23.61 -20.85
CA HIS A 518 -12.36 24.59 -21.87
C HIS A 518 -12.98 25.90 -21.42
N CYS A 519 -12.17 26.80 -20.86
CA CYS A 519 -12.52 28.20 -20.73
C CYS A 519 -12.69 28.77 -22.14
N CYS A 520 -13.90 28.68 -22.69
CA CYS A 520 -14.29 29.40 -23.88
C CYS A 520 -14.66 30.83 -23.47
N PRO A 521 -13.97 31.88 -23.96
CA PRO A 521 -14.34 33.23 -23.65
C PRO A 521 -15.47 33.65 -24.58
N CYS A 522 -16.73 33.33 -24.23
CA CYS A 522 -17.90 34.14 -24.56
C CYS A 522 -19.20 33.56 -23.98
N THR A 523 -20.03 34.49 -23.54
CA THR A 523 -21.40 34.37 -23.05
C THR A 523 -22.31 33.40 -23.82
N GLN A 524 -22.91 32.43 -23.12
CA GLN A 524 -24.36 32.15 -23.01
C GLN A 524 -24.61 30.68 -22.61
N HIS A 525 -25.31 30.50 -21.49
CA HIS A 525 -25.97 29.27 -20.98
C HIS A 525 -25.38 27.91 -21.37
N VAL A 526 -24.49 27.38 -20.53
CA VAL A 526 -24.16 25.95 -20.49
C VAL A 526 -25.24 25.22 -19.68
N LYS A 527 -26.02 24.35 -20.34
CA LYS A 527 -26.80 23.32 -19.64
C LYS A 527 -25.83 22.30 -19.07
N VAL A 528 -25.66 22.31 -17.75
CA VAL A 528 -24.98 21.25 -17.01
C VAL A 528 -25.92 20.05 -16.94
N SER A 529 -25.54 18.94 -17.57
CA SER A 529 -26.16 17.64 -17.31
C SER A 529 -25.66 17.12 -15.95
N PRO A 530 -26.52 16.81 -14.97
CA PRO A 530 -26.06 16.26 -13.71
C PRO A 530 -25.59 14.81 -13.91
N PHE A 531 -24.48 14.49 -13.25
CA PHE A 531 -23.94 13.14 -13.11
C PHE A 531 -25.00 12.17 -12.55
N PHE A 532 -24.84 10.88 -12.90
CA PHE A 532 -25.69 9.79 -12.45
C PHE A 532 -25.82 9.75 -10.91
N PRO A 533 -27.04 9.62 -10.36
CA PRO A 533 -27.23 9.41 -8.92
C PRO A 533 -26.71 8.04 -8.50
N VAL A 534 -25.92 7.98 -7.43
CA VAL A 534 -25.63 6.74 -6.71
C VAL A 534 -26.83 6.45 -5.82
N TYR A 535 -27.65 5.46 -6.20
CA TYR A 535 -28.78 5.03 -5.38
C TYR A 535 -28.32 4.09 -4.26
N TRP A 536 -28.53 4.49 -3.01
CA TRP A 536 -28.52 3.57 -1.87
C TRP A 536 -29.94 3.07 -1.62
N SER A 537 -30.13 1.74 -1.67
CA SER A 537 -31.36 1.08 -1.24
C SER A 537 -31.09 0.37 0.09
N LEU A 538 -31.60 0.93 1.19
CA LEU A 538 -31.69 0.22 2.46
C LEU A 538 -33.03 -0.52 2.52
N LYS A 539 -32.99 -1.85 2.53
CA LYS A 539 -34.15 -2.70 2.81
C LYS A 539 -34.23 -2.95 4.32
N ASN A 540 -35.38 -2.65 4.91
CA ASN A 540 -35.68 -3.04 6.29
C ASN A 540 -36.26 -4.47 6.26
N GLU A 541 -35.53 -5.46 6.77
CA GLU A 541 -35.88 -6.89 6.67
C GLU A 541 -37.15 -7.30 7.45
N GLN A 542 -37.75 -6.42 8.25
CA GLN A 542 -38.96 -6.73 9.01
C GLN A 542 -40.27 -6.14 8.44
N THR A 543 -40.21 -5.14 7.56
CA THR A 543 -41.44 -4.47 7.07
C THR A 543 -41.57 -4.40 5.55
N GLY A 544 -40.52 -4.75 4.79
CA GLY A 544 -40.58 -4.78 3.32
C GLY A 544 -40.59 -3.41 2.63
N ASP A 545 -40.63 -2.31 3.39
CA ASP A 545 -40.61 -0.96 2.85
C ASP A 545 -39.20 -0.53 2.41
N SER A 546 -39.13 0.08 1.22
CA SER A 546 -37.91 0.66 0.65
C SER A 546 -37.93 2.18 0.77
N LEU A 547 -36.97 2.76 1.48
CA LEU A 547 -36.76 4.21 1.53
C LEU A 547 -35.62 4.58 0.58
N SER A 548 -35.93 5.43 -0.39
CA SER A 548 -34.95 6.02 -1.31
C SER A 548 -34.61 7.43 -0.83
N ILE A 549 -33.35 7.65 -0.46
CA ILE A 549 -32.84 8.97 -0.05
C ILE A 549 -32.01 9.54 -1.20
N SER A 550 -32.40 10.71 -1.69
CA SER A 550 -31.65 11.47 -2.70
C SER A 550 -30.89 12.61 -2.00
N ILE A 551 -29.56 12.56 -1.99
CA ILE A 551 -28.72 13.67 -1.50
C ILE A 551 -28.17 14.41 -2.71
N PHE A 552 -28.55 15.68 -2.85
CA PHE A 552 -27.98 16.59 -3.84
C PHE A 552 -26.85 17.39 -3.17
N TYR A 553 -25.63 17.27 -3.68
CA TYR A 553 -24.54 18.19 -3.34
C TYR A 553 -24.63 19.41 -4.26
N PHE A 554 -24.69 20.61 -3.68
CA PHE A 554 -24.48 21.87 -4.38
C PHE A 554 -23.10 22.41 -3.97
N CYS A 555 -22.24 22.62 -4.98
CA CYS A 555 -20.93 23.26 -5.01
C CYS A 555 -20.03 23.20 -3.76
#